data_AF-A0A345NPI3-F1
#
_entry.id   AF-A0A345NPI3-F1
#
_cell.length_a   1.000
_cell.length_b   1.000
_cell.length_c   1.000
_cell.angle_alpha   90.00
_cell.angle_beta   90.00
_cell.angle_gamma   90.00
#
_symmetry.space_group_name_H-M   'P 1'
#
loop_
_entity.id
_entity.type
_entity.pdbx_description
1 polymer ?
#
loop_
_entity_poly.entity_id
_entity_poly.type
_entity_poly.pdbx_seq_one_letter_code
_entity_poly.pdbx_strand_id
1 'polypeptide(L)'
;MSTSRTRFRIAVLVAAVLIVGGLLVSAVIGPNSYGWFAYQPVPADGPVPVMLFPEQLLALGVTLTGALLLSLLIGIRIGRRYSGEPTRGG
;
A
#
# COMPACT_ATOMS: atom_id res chain seq x y z
N MET A 1 17.98 -22.12 -15.39
CA MET A 1 16.78 -21.70 -14.62
C MET A 1 16.38 -20.29 -15.01
N SER A 2 15.13 -20.09 -15.44
CA SER A 2 14.61 -18.85 -16.03
C SER A 2 14.75 -17.64 -15.09
N THR A 3 15.73 -16.77 -15.36
CA THR A 3 16.00 -15.49 -14.67
C THR A 3 14.76 -14.59 -14.54
N SER A 4 13.80 -14.72 -15.46
CA SER A 4 12.53 -13.99 -15.44
C SER A 4 11.63 -14.37 -14.25
N ARG A 5 11.56 -15.66 -13.89
CA ARG A 5 10.71 -16.12 -12.77
C ARG A 5 11.25 -15.67 -11.42
N THR A 6 12.58 -15.70 -11.27
CA THR A 6 13.27 -15.26 -10.04
C THR A 6 13.07 -13.76 -9.82
N ARG A 7 13.24 -12.93 -10.87
CA ARG A 7 13.00 -11.48 -10.80
C ARG A 7 11.56 -11.13 -10.41
N PHE A 8 10.58 -11.82 -10.96
CA PHE A 8 9.17 -11.62 -10.59
C PHE A 8 8.91 -11.94 -9.11
N ARG A 9 9.45 -13.05 -8.60
CA ARG A 9 9.33 -13.41 -7.18
C ARG A 9 9.95 -12.36 -6.26
N ILE A 10 11.14 -11.87 -6.61
CA ILE A 10 11.80 -10.81 -5.85
C ILE A 10 10.95 -9.54 -5.85
N ALA A 11 10.41 -9.13 -7.01
CA ALA A 11 9.56 -7.95 -7.09
C ALA A 11 8.28 -8.08 -6.24
N VAL A 12 7.65 -9.25 -6.22
CA VAL A 12 6.48 -9.53 -5.35
C VAL A 12 6.87 -9.47 -3.88
N LEU A 13 8.02 -10.05 -3.49
CA LEU A 13 8.52 -10.00 -2.11
C LEU A 13 8.78 -8.56 -1.67
N VAL A 14 9.42 -7.75 -2.51
CA VAL A 14 9.67 -6.33 -2.22
C VAL A 14 8.35 -5.58 -2.02
N ALA A 15 7.37 -5.77 -2.91
CA ALA A 15 6.06 -5.15 -2.77
C ALA A 15 5.35 -5.56 -1.47
N ALA A 16 5.41 -6.85 -1.11
CA ALA A 16 4.84 -7.35 0.13
C ALA A 16 5.52 -6.74 1.37
N VAL A 17 6.85 -6.64 1.37
CA VAL A 17 7.62 -6.02 2.46
C VAL A 17 7.26 -4.54 2.61
N LEU A 18 7.10 -3.80 1.51
CA LEU A 18 6.68 -2.39 1.58
C LEU A 18 5.29 -2.23 2.20
N ILE A 19 4.33 -3.08 1.81
CA ILE A 19 2.97 -3.04 2.36
C ILE A 19 2.98 -3.39 3.85
N VAL A 20 3.58 -4.53 4.21
CA VAL A 20 3.59 -5.01 5.60
C VAL A 20 4.41 -4.07 6.49
N GLY A 21 5.56 -3.60 6.01
CA GLY A 21 6.40 -2.66 6.73
C GLY A 21 5.71 -1.32 6.96
N GLY A 22 5.07 -0.75 5.95
CA GLY A 22 4.32 0.51 6.09
C GLY A 22 3.11 0.38 7.02
N LEU A 23 2.41 -0.75 7.01
CA LEU A 23 1.32 -1.05 7.94
C LEU A 23 1.82 -1.21 9.38
N LEU A 24 2.92 -1.93 9.59
CA LEU A 24 3.51 -2.10 10.93
C LEU A 24 3.99 -0.77 11.51
N VAL A 25 4.66 0.06 10.70
CA VAL A 25 5.09 1.40 11.12
C VAL A 25 3.86 2.24 11.48
N SER A 26 2.81 2.22 10.65
CA SER A 26 1.56 2.93 10.94
C SER A 26 0.90 2.44 12.23
N ALA A 27 0.96 1.14 12.54
CA ALA A 27 0.36 0.55 13.73
C ALA A 27 1.14 0.89 15.02
N VAL A 28 2.45 1.10 14.92
CA VAL A 28 3.32 1.46 16.06
C VAL A 28 3.26 2.96 16.35
N ILE A 29 3.01 3.80 15.34
CA ILE A 29 2.74 5.24 15.54
C ILE A 29 1.35 5.37 16.17
N GLY A 30 1.29 5.32 17.50
CA GLY A 30 0.05 5.45 18.27
C GLY A 30 -0.69 6.77 18.02
N PRO A 31 -1.95 6.89 18.47
CA PRO A 31 -2.72 8.13 18.35
C PRO A 31 -1.97 9.26 19.05
N ASN A 32 -1.48 10.22 18.26
CA ASN A 32 -0.70 11.33 18.77
C ASN A 32 -1.57 12.18 19.71
N SER A 33 -1.08 12.37 20.94
CA SER A 33 -1.71 13.25 21.92
C SER A 33 -1.53 14.70 21.48
N TYR A 34 -2.64 15.42 21.25
CA TYR A 34 -2.65 16.86 21.05
C TYR A 34 -2.19 17.54 22.37
N GLY A 35 -0.91 17.86 22.50
CA GLY A 35 -0.37 18.50 23.71
C GLY A 35 -1.05 19.86 23.97
N TRP A 36 -1.39 20.13 25.24
CA TRP A 36 -1.91 21.35 25.92
C TRP A 36 -2.86 22.36 25.23
N PHE A 37 -3.09 22.27 23.92
CA PHE A 37 -3.98 23.11 23.12
C PHE A 37 -5.35 22.45 22.86
N ALA A 38 -5.60 21.23 23.36
CA ALA A 38 -6.84 20.48 23.17
C ALA A 38 -8.01 20.96 24.06
N TYR A 39 -8.15 22.27 24.29
CA TYR A 39 -9.21 22.83 25.16
C TYR A 39 -10.60 22.86 24.52
N GLN A 40 -10.74 22.48 23.25
CA GLN A 40 -12.04 22.25 22.66
C GLN A 40 -12.23 20.75 22.46
N PRO A 41 -13.09 20.08 23.26
CA PRO A 41 -13.46 18.70 22.97
C PRO A 41 -14.10 18.69 21.59
N VAL A 42 -13.43 18.06 20.64
CA VAL A 42 -14.00 17.80 19.32
C VAL A 42 -15.29 17.00 19.55
N PRO A 43 -16.45 17.46 19.07
CA PRO A 43 -17.70 16.72 19.22
C PRO A 43 -17.51 15.29 18.72
N ALA A 44 -17.90 14.31 19.52
CA ALA A 44 -17.74 12.88 19.21
C ALA A 44 -18.38 12.47 17.86
N ASP A 45 -19.31 13.29 17.36
CA ASP A 45 -20.13 13.04 16.17
C ASP A 45 -19.70 13.85 14.93
N GLY A 46 -18.57 14.58 15.00
CA GLY A 46 -18.02 15.35 13.88
C GLY A 46 -16.93 14.59 13.09
N PRO A 47 -16.65 14.96 11.83
CA PRO A 47 -15.48 14.45 11.12
C PRO A 47 -14.24 14.83 11.91
N VAL A 48 -13.63 13.85 12.59
CA VAL A 48 -12.41 14.06 13.35
C VAL A 48 -11.31 14.42 12.35
N PRO A 49 -10.72 15.64 12.42
CA PRO A 49 -9.62 16.00 11.54
C PRO A 49 -8.43 15.10 11.87
N VAL A 50 -8.22 14.07 11.04
CA VAL A 50 -7.05 13.20 11.10
C VAL A 50 -5.88 14.03 10.58
N MET A 51 -5.13 14.62 11.51
CA MET A 51 -3.90 15.32 11.18
C MET A 51 -2.82 14.27 10.96
N LEU A 52 -2.52 13.99 9.70
CA LEU A 52 -1.45 13.06 9.34
C LEU A 52 -0.10 13.73 9.60
N PHE A 53 0.63 13.20 10.58
CA PHE A 53 1.99 13.65 10.85
C PHE A 53 2.95 13.14 9.75
N PRO A 54 4.11 13.79 9.54
CA PRO A 54 5.05 13.41 8.47
C PRO A 54 5.40 11.92 8.46
N GLU A 55 5.49 11.29 9.62
CA GLU A 55 5.79 9.87 9.80
C GLU A 55 4.65 8.98 9.28
N GLN A 56 3.39 9.39 9.52
CA GLN A 56 2.21 8.69 9.01
C GLN A 56 2.07 8.88 7.49
N LEU A 57 2.41 10.06 6.96
CA LEU A 57 2.46 10.31 5.52
C LEU A 57 3.52 9.44 4.84
N LEU A 58 4.69 9.28 5.46
CA LEU A 58 5.74 8.39 4.96
C LEU A 58 5.29 6.93 4.99
N ALA A 59 4.70 6.46 6.10
CA ALA A 59 4.22 5.09 6.23
C ALA A 59 3.12 4.76 5.21
N LEU A 60 2.19 5.70 4.97
CA LEU A 60 1.19 5.60 3.92
C LEU A 60 1.82 5.60 2.53
N GLY A 61 2.76 6.50 2.26
CA GLY A 61 3.46 6.57 0.97
C GLY A 61 4.19 5.26 0.63
N VAL A 62 4.86 4.67 1.61
CA VAL A 62 5.53 3.36 1.47
C VAL A 62 4.52 2.25 1.17
N THR A 63 3.41 2.22 1.92
CA THR A 63 2.34 1.22 1.73
C THR A 63 1.71 1.32 0.34
N LEU A 64 1.38 2.54 -0.09
CA LEU A 64 0.78 2.82 -1.40
C LEU A 64 1.72 2.44 -2.54
N THR A 65 3.02 2.72 -2.39
CA THR A 65 4.03 2.33 -3.37
C THR A 65 4.08 0.81 -3.53
N GLY A 66 4.07 0.06 -2.43
CA GLY A 66 3.99 -1.40 -2.45
C GLY A 66 2.72 -1.92 -3.13
N ALA A 67 1.56 -1.32 -2.82
CA ALA A 67 0.28 -1.69 -3.42
C ALA A 67 0.23 -1.44 -4.93
N LEU A 68 0.77 -0.30 -5.39
CA LEU A 68 0.86 0.02 -6.82
C LEU A 68 1.75 -0.96 -7.57
N LEU A 69 2.94 -1.25 -7.02
CA LEU A 69 3.85 -2.24 -7.60
C LEU A 69 3.20 -3.62 -7.69
N LEU A 70 2.51 -4.05 -6.64
CA LEU A 70 1.81 -5.33 -6.64
C LEU A 70 0.69 -5.37 -7.69
N SER A 71 -0.11 -4.30 -7.77
CA SER A 71 -1.20 -4.16 -8.74
C SER A 71 -0.69 -4.24 -10.18
N LEU A 72 0.43 -3.56 -10.47
CA LEU A 72 1.09 -3.61 -11.78
C LEU A 72 1.56 -5.04 -12.11
N LEU A 73 2.22 -5.72 -11.17
CA LEU A 73 2.72 -7.09 -11.35
C LEU A 73 1.57 -8.09 -11.59
N ILE A 74 0.46 -7.92 -10.87
CA ILE A 74 -0.76 -8.72 -11.07
C ILE A 74 -1.33 -8.45 -12.46
N GLY A 75 -1.49 -7.19 -12.86
CA GLY A 75 -1.99 -6.80 -14.18
C GLY A 75 -1.17 -7.40 -15.31
N ILE A 76 0.17 -7.32 -15.24
CA ILE A 76 1.07 -7.95 -16.22
C ILE A 76 0.88 -9.47 -16.24
N ARG A 77 0.76 -10.10 -15.08
CA ARG A 77 0.61 -11.56 -15.00
C ARG A 77 -0.72 -12.04 -15.57
N ILE A 78 -1.78 -11.28 -15.35
CA ILE A 78 -3.11 -11.52 -15.89
C ILE A 78 -3.12 -11.29 -17.41
N GLY A 79 -2.61 -10.15 -17.88
CA GLY A 79 -2.56 -9.83 -19.31
C GLY A 79 -1.80 -10.88 -20.13
N ARG A 80 -0.66 -11.37 -19.59
CA ARG A 80 0.11 -12.46 -20.23
C ARG A 80 -0.64 -13.78 -20.36
N ARG A 81 -1.71 -14.01 -19.58
CA ARG A 81 -2.55 -15.22 -19.70
C ARG A 81 -3.59 -15.06 -20.80
N TYR A 82 -4.18 -13.87 -20.93
CA TYR A 82 -5.25 -13.61 -21.90
C TYR A 82 -4.77 -13.24 -23.31
N SER A 83 -3.56 -12.68 -23.47
CA SER A 83 -2.99 -12.43 -24.81
C SER A 83 -2.63 -13.70 -25.60
N GLY A 84 -2.76 -14.89 -24.99
CA GLY A 84 -2.55 -16.18 -25.64
C GLY A 84 -3.82 -16.82 -26.18
N GLU A 85 -4.99 -16.18 -26.03
CA GLU A 85 -6.26 -16.70 -26.51
C GLU A 85 -6.50 -16.15 -27.93
N PRO A 86 -6.29 -16.94 -29.00
CA PRO A 86 -6.67 -16.49 -30.33
C PRO A 86 -8.19 -16.37 -30.31
N THR A 87 -8.69 -15.18 -30.61
CA THR A 87 -10.09 -14.93 -30.97
C THR A 87 -10.50 -15.91 -32.06
N ARG A 88 -11.04 -17.06 -31.66
CA ARG A 88 -11.72 -18.02 -32.53
C ARG A 88 -13.22 -17.74 -32.42
N GLY A 89 -13.78 -17.18 -33.49
CA GLY A 89 -15.21 -17.05 -33.74
C GLY A 89 -15.78 -15.69 -33.33
N GLY A 90 -16.52 -14.97 -34.17
CA GLY A 90 -17.02 -15.28 -35.51
C GLY A 90 -17.68 -14.04 -36.12
#